data_AF-A0A158QSE7-F1
#
_entry.id   AF-A0A158QSE7-F1
#
_cell.length_a   1.000
_cell.length_b   1.000
_cell.length_c   1.000
_cell.angle_alpha   90.00
_cell.angle_beta   90.00
_cell.angle_gamma   90.00
#
_symmetry.space_group_name_H-M   'P 1'
#
loop_
_entity.id
_entity.type
_entity.pdbx_description
1 polymer ?
#
loop_
_entity_poly.entity_id
_entity_poly.type
_entity_poly.pdbx_seq_one_letter_code
_entity_poly.pdbx_strand_id
1 'polypeptide(L)'
;MLKLIDLGISQRLPVDCTHMDLQQPMGSIIYMSPEQLTCIASGSSTHPASTRGDNEPKVRLKTDVWSLGVILYEMVHGRAPFGRTHQAAIMTAIISPNFPIPFPHVINPKIDKALKRCLVRDIRQRASLNDLLEMYS
;
A
#
# COMPACT_ATOMS: atom_id res chain seq x y z
N MET A 1 -9.24 -12.72 -18.68
CA MET A 1 -9.81 -11.36 -18.59
C MET A 1 -9.92 -11.00 -17.11
N LEU A 2 -9.00 -10.19 -16.59
CA LEU A 2 -9.14 -9.58 -15.27
C LEU A 2 -10.11 -8.40 -15.42
N LYS A 3 -11.25 -8.41 -14.73
CA LYS A 3 -12.13 -7.23 -14.63
C LYS A 3 -11.88 -6.56 -13.29
N LEU A 4 -11.14 -5.44 -13.33
CA LEU A 4 -10.95 -4.56 -12.18
C LEU A 4 -12.15 -3.61 -12.13
N ILE A 5 -13.14 -3.95 -11.31
CA ILE A 5 -14.31 -3.13 -11.02
C ILE A 5 -14.03 -2.34 -9.74
N ASP A 6 -13.36 -1.20 -9.87
CA ASP A 6 -13.62 0.03 -9.12
C ASP A 6 -12.43 0.99 -9.19
N LEU A 7 -12.51 1.95 -10.11
CA LEU A 7 -11.67 3.15 -10.17
C LEU A 7 -12.54 4.42 -10.30
N GLY A 8 -13.78 4.38 -9.80
CA GLY A 8 -14.86 5.28 -10.25
C GLY A 8 -15.44 6.29 -9.26
N ILE A 9 -14.90 6.53 -8.06
CA ILE A 9 -15.47 7.58 -7.16
C ILE A 9 -14.37 8.39 -6.48
N SER A 10 -13.83 9.35 -7.24
CA SER A 10 -13.04 10.46 -6.71
C SER A 10 -13.97 11.65 -6.39
N GLN A 11 -13.91 12.06 -5.13
CA GLN A 11 -14.27 13.36 -4.53
C GLN A 11 -15.74 13.82 -4.43
N ARG A 12 -16.07 14.10 -3.15
CA ARG A 12 -17.17 14.87 -2.54
C ARG A 12 -18.56 14.24 -2.54
N LEU A 13 -18.94 13.72 -1.37
CA LEU A 13 -20.30 13.79 -0.80
C LEU A 13 -20.27 13.38 0.69
N PRO A 14 -21.31 13.73 1.47
CA PRO A 14 -21.28 14.60 2.64
C PRO A 14 -20.84 13.93 3.94
N VAL A 15 -20.60 14.79 4.94
CA VAL A 15 -20.47 14.45 6.37
C VAL A 15 -21.65 13.56 6.74
N ASP A 16 -21.43 12.25 6.88
CA ASP A 16 -22.28 11.24 7.57
C ASP A 16 -21.98 9.78 7.20
N CYS A 17 -20.81 9.46 6.63
CA CYS A 17 -20.33 8.06 6.49
C CYS A 17 -19.21 7.73 7.50
N THR A 18 -19.23 8.32 8.70
CA THR A 18 -18.31 8.00 9.80
C THR A 18 -18.83 6.85 10.68
N HIS A 19 -19.20 5.74 10.06
CA HIS A 19 -19.25 4.48 10.79
C HIS A 19 -18.64 3.34 9.96
N MET A 20 -17.36 3.53 9.60
CA MET A 20 -16.46 2.38 9.65
C MET A 20 -16.39 1.99 11.11
N ASP A 21 -17.09 0.92 11.49
CA ASP A 21 -16.87 0.28 12.78
C ASP A 21 -15.43 -0.26 12.78
N LEU A 22 -14.51 0.57 13.30
CA LEU A 22 -13.08 0.32 13.43
C LEU A 22 -12.77 -0.84 14.41
N GLN A 23 -13.79 -1.56 14.88
CA GLN A 23 -13.63 -2.63 15.84
C GLN A 23 -13.06 -3.92 15.23
N GLN A 24 -13.06 -4.10 13.90
CA GLN A 24 -12.28 -5.18 13.24
C GLN A 24 -11.69 -4.79 11.86
N PRO A 25 -10.58 -4.03 11.81
CA PRO A 25 -9.91 -3.66 10.56
C PRO A 25 -8.81 -4.68 10.16
N MET A 26 -9.04 -5.99 10.36
CA MET A 26 -8.00 -7.00 10.08
C MET A 26 -7.64 -7.11 8.58
N GLY A 27 -8.54 -6.74 7.67
CA GLY A 27 -8.34 -6.90 6.22
C GLY A 27 -7.64 -5.73 5.51
N SER A 28 -7.82 -4.48 5.95
CA SER A 28 -7.34 -3.32 5.20
C SER A 28 -5.87 -2.96 5.47
N ILE A 29 -5.36 -3.31 6.66
CA ILE A 29 -4.04 -2.86 7.14
C ILE A 29 -2.89 -3.52 6.39
N ILE A 30 -3.07 -4.77 5.92
CA ILE A 30 -2.04 -5.49 5.16
C ILE A 30 -1.71 -4.79 3.83
N TYR A 31 -2.65 -4.00 3.28
CA TYR A 31 -2.47 -3.25 2.04
C TYR A 31 -2.09 -1.79 2.27
N MET A 32 -2.14 -1.29 3.52
CA MET A 32 -1.76 0.09 3.83
C MET A 32 -0.25 0.28 3.75
N SER A 33 0.15 1.45 3.26
CA SER A 33 1.55 1.82 3.18
C SER A 33 2.14 2.22 4.55
N PRO A 34 3.46 2.14 4.74
CA PRO A 34 4.11 2.52 6.00
C PRO A 34 3.77 3.93 6.48
N GLU A 35 3.66 4.88 5.55
CA GLU A 35 3.30 6.26 5.85
C GLU A 35 1.85 6.40 6.35
N GLN A 36 0.90 5.64 5.79
CA GLN A 36 -0.49 5.61 6.27
C GLN A 36 -0.55 5.07 7.71
N LEU A 37 0.17 3.98 7.98
CA LEU A 37 0.19 3.37 9.31
C LEU A 37 0.91 4.23 10.34
N THR A 38 1.95 4.95 9.93
CA THR A 38 2.64 5.92 10.80
C THR A 38 1.72 7.08 11.18
N CYS A 39 0.92 7.60 10.24
CA CYS A 39 -0.10 8.61 10.53
C CYS A 39 -1.15 8.10 11.53
N ILE A 40 -1.67 6.88 11.32
CA ILE A 40 -2.66 6.27 12.22
C ILE A 40 -2.07 6.06 13.62
N ALA A 41 -0.84 5.52 13.71
CA ALA A 41 -0.16 5.29 14.98
C ALA A 41 0.15 6.57 15.75
N SER A 42 0.33 7.69 15.04
CA SER A 42 0.60 9.00 15.64
C SER A 42 -0.66 9.69 16.20
N GLY A 43 -1.84 9.06 16.11
CA GLY A 43 -3.10 9.62 16.61
C GLY A 43 -3.64 10.79 15.78
N SER A 44 -3.03 11.10 14.64
CA SER A 44 -3.55 12.09 13.69
C SER A 44 -4.72 11.47 12.92
N SER A 45 -5.96 11.86 13.26
CA SER A 45 -7.20 11.50 12.53
C SER A 45 -7.26 12.12 11.13
N THR A 46 -6.26 12.92 10.79
CA THR A 46 -6.03 13.43 9.46
C THR A 46 -5.51 12.30 8.58
N HIS A 47 -6.38 11.82 7.69
CA HIS A 47 -5.95 11.13 6.47
C HIS A 47 -4.72 11.87 5.91
N PRO A 48 -3.70 11.18 5.37
CA PRO A 48 -2.54 11.85 4.73
C PRO A 48 -2.93 12.82 3.60
N ALA A 49 -4.23 12.87 3.25
CA ALA A 49 -4.89 13.84 2.40
C ALA A 49 -5.14 15.25 3.02
N SER A 50 -4.78 15.51 4.29
CA SER A 50 -5.03 16.83 4.90
C SER A 50 -3.81 17.74 4.95
N THR A 51 -2.62 17.27 4.57
CA THR A 51 -1.45 18.13 4.42
C THR A 51 -1.58 18.87 3.09
N ARG A 52 -2.30 20.01 3.13
CA ARG A 52 -2.53 20.93 2.00
C ARG A 52 -1.21 21.47 1.44
N GLY A 53 -0.52 20.66 0.65
CA GLY A 53 0.67 21.03 -0.09
C GLY A 53 0.67 20.35 -1.45
N ASP A 54 1.26 21.00 -2.45
CA ASP A 54 1.27 20.61 -3.88
C ASP A 54 1.78 19.18 -4.18
N ASN A 55 2.29 18.48 -3.15
CA ASN A 55 2.80 17.11 -3.23
C ASN A 55 1.78 16.03 -2.82
N GLU A 56 0.59 16.39 -2.32
CA GLU A 56 -0.47 15.45 -1.93
C GLU A 56 -0.84 14.42 -3.03
N PRO A 57 -1.07 14.80 -4.30
CA PRO A 57 -1.43 13.83 -5.33
C PRO A 57 -0.30 12.84 -5.63
N LYS A 58 0.96 13.28 -5.59
CA LYS A 58 2.13 12.40 -5.81
C LYS A 58 2.29 11.37 -4.69
N VAL A 59 2.04 11.80 -3.44
CA VAL A 59 2.07 10.91 -2.27
C VAL A 59 0.97 9.85 -2.39
N ARG A 60 -0.26 10.26 -2.71
CA ARG A 60 -1.39 9.33 -2.92
C ARG A 60 -1.07 8.27 -3.99
N LEU A 61 -0.55 8.67 -5.14
CA LEU A 61 -0.18 7.74 -6.20
C LEU A 61 0.89 6.73 -5.76
N LYS A 62 1.89 7.16 -4.98
CA LYS A 62 2.91 6.24 -4.45
C LYS A 62 2.37 5.34 -3.34
N THR A 63 1.39 5.79 -2.56
CA THR A 63 0.65 4.94 -1.63
C THR A 63 -0.07 3.82 -2.38
N ASP A 64 -0.73 4.13 -3.50
CA ASP A 64 -1.39 3.13 -4.34
C ASP A 64 -0.40 2.15 -4.98
N VAL A 65 0.82 2.59 -5.30
CA VAL A 65 1.90 1.70 -5.76
C VAL A 65 2.26 0.65 -4.69
N TRP A 66 2.23 1.01 -3.41
CA TRP A 66 2.48 0.04 -2.34
C TRP A 66 1.38 -1.01 -2.26
N SER A 67 0.11 -0.58 -2.23
CA SER A 67 -1.03 -1.51 -2.16
C SER A 67 -1.06 -2.44 -3.38
N LEU A 68 -0.77 -1.91 -4.57
CA LEU A 68 -0.56 -2.72 -5.78
C LEU A 68 0.56 -3.75 -5.62
N GLY A 69 1.68 -3.36 -5.00
CA GLY A 69 2.79 -4.28 -4.70
C GLY A 69 2.39 -5.43 -3.78
N VAL A 70 1.56 -5.16 -2.76
CA VAL A 70 1.04 -6.18 -1.85
C VAL A 70 0.10 -7.13 -2.59
N ILE A 71 -0.81 -6.60 -3.41
CA ILE A 71 -1.74 -7.41 -4.22
C ILE A 71 -0.97 -8.28 -5.21
N LEU A 72 0.02 -7.71 -5.91
CA LEU A 72 0.85 -8.46 -6.85
C LEU A 72 1.64 -9.57 -6.14
N TYR A 73 2.14 -9.29 -4.93
CA TYR A 73 2.84 -10.29 -4.13
C TYR A 73 1.92 -11.46 -3.79
N GLU A 74 0.69 -11.16 -3.38
CA GLU A 74 -0.32 -12.17 -3.05
C GLU A 74 -0.71 -13.00 -4.28
N MET A 75 -0.86 -12.38 -5.45
CA MET A 75 -1.14 -13.09 -6.70
C MET A 75 -0.01 -14.04 -7.11
N VAL A 76 1.25 -13.67 -6.85
CA VAL A 76 2.42 -14.45 -7.25
C VAL A 76 2.72 -15.57 -6.26
N HIS A 77 2.55 -15.32 -4.96
CA HIS A 77 2.95 -16.24 -3.89
C HIS A 77 1.79 -16.92 -3.17
N GLY A 78 0.54 -16.56 -3.48
CA GLY A 78 -0.67 -17.09 -2.84
C GLY A 78 -0.86 -16.67 -1.38
N ARG A 79 -0.05 -15.71 -0.89
CA ARG A 79 -0.09 -15.20 0.49
C ARG A 79 0.42 -13.77 0.55
N ALA A 80 -0.07 -12.98 1.51
CA ALA A 80 0.41 -11.63 1.75
C ALA A 80 1.85 -11.60 2.30
N PRO A 81 2.65 -10.56 1.99
CA PRO A 81 4.04 -10.44 2.42
C PRO A 81 4.20 -10.31 3.96
N PHE A 82 3.16 -9.80 4.64
CA PHE A 82 3.15 -9.56 6.08
C PHE A 82 2.06 -10.38 6.81
N GLY A 83 1.66 -11.54 6.29
CA GLY A 83 0.57 -12.38 6.81
C GLY A 83 0.77 -12.88 8.25
N ARG A 84 0.56 -12.00 9.24
CA ARG A 84 0.64 -12.25 10.68
C ARG A 84 -0.76 -12.20 11.30
N THR A 85 -0.96 -12.87 12.42
CA THR A 85 -2.26 -12.97 13.11
C THR A 85 -2.66 -11.70 13.86
N HIS A 86 -1.69 -10.91 14.34
CA HIS A 86 -1.94 -9.73 15.16
C HIS A 86 -1.70 -8.44 14.39
N GLN A 87 -2.67 -7.53 14.43
CA GLN A 87 -2.62 -6.21 13.77
C GLN A 87 -1.38 -5.39 14.16
N ALA A 88 -1.04 -5.34 15.45
CA ALA A 88 0.17 -4.66 15.92
C ALA A 88 1.43 -5.22 15.27
N ALA A 89 1.51 -6.54 15.13
CA ALA A 89 2.65 -7.21 14.52
C ALA A 89 2.73 -6.96 13.00
N ILE A 90 1.58 -6.86 12.31
CA ILE A 90 1.51 -6.44 10.91
C ILE A 90 2.02 -5.00 10.76
N MET A 91 1.52 -4.07 11.58
CA MET A 91 1.94 -2.67 11.53
C MET A 91 3.44 -2.51 11.78
N THR A 92 3.99 -3.19 12.80
CA THR A 92 5.42 -3.20 13.07
C THR A 92 6.21 -3.78 11.89
N ALA A 93 5.74 -4.86 11.27
CA ALA A 93 6.41 -5.45 10.11
C ALA A 93 6.41 -4.54 8.88
N ILE A 94 5.33 -3.80 8.65
CA ILE A 94 5.22 -2.84 7.54
C ILE A 94 6.12 -1.62 7.78
N ILE A 95 6.10 -1.04 8.98
CA ILE A 95 6.83 0.19 9.31
C ILE A 95 8.33 -0.06 9.53
N SER A 96 8.70 -1.17 10.18
CA SER A 96 10.08 -1.40 10.62
C SER A 96 11.00 -1.79 9.45
N PRO A 97 12.11 -1.06 9.24
CA PRO A 97 13.12 -1.44 8.24
C PRO A 97 13.85 -2.73 8.59
N ASN A 98 13.88 -3.10 9.89
CA ASN A 98 14.51 -4.32 10.37
C ASN A 98 13.72 -5.58 10.00
N PHE A 99 12.50 -5.43 9.49
CA PHE A 99 11.71 -6.55 9.00
C PHE A 99 11.92 -6.71 7.49
N PRO A 100 12.72 -7.69 7.02
CA PRO A 100 12.89 -7.91 5.59
C PRO A 100 11.59 -8.39 4.97
N ILE A 101 11.29 -7.91 3.76
CA ILE A 101 10.17 -8.43 2.96
C ILE A 101 10.68 -9.68 2.25
N PRO A 102 10.07 -10.86 2.46
CA PRO A 102 10.52 -12.08 1.82
C PRO A 102 10.17 -12.02 0.33
N PHE A 103 11.14 -12.15 -0.57
CA PHE A 103 10.91 -12.31 -2.00
C PHE A 103 11.37 -13.70 -2.46
N PRO A 104 10.52 -14.75 -2.31
CA PRO A 104 10.80 -16.06 -2.89
C PRO A 104 11.02 -15.94 -4.40
N HIS A 105 11.77 -16.89 -4.96
CA HIS A 105 12.07 -16.87 -6.40
C HIS A 105 10.78 -16.83 -7.24
N VAL A 106 10.73 -15.89 -8.18
CA VAL A 106 9.64 -15.74 -9.15
C VAL A 106 10.19 -16.06 -10.54
N ILE A 107 9.45 -16.88 -11.29
CA ILE A 107 9.85 -17.34 -12.64
C ILE A 107 10.04 -16.15 -13.60
N ASN A 108 9.19 -15.12 -13.48
CA ASN A 108 9.26 -13.93 -14.32
C ASN A 108 10.10 -12.82 -13.65
N PRO A 109 11.29 -12.49 -14.19
CA PRO A 109 12.17 -11.47 -13.62
C PRO A 109 11.57 -10.05 -13.69
N LYS A 110 10.66 -9.77 -14.63
CA LYS A 110 9.97 -8.47 -14.68
C LYS A 110 9.04 -8.29 -13.48
N ILE A 111 8.36 -9.37 -13.08
CA ILE A 111 7.48 -9.37 -11.90
C ILE A 111 8.29 -9.21 -10.62
N ASP A 112 9.40 -9.95 -10.47
CA ASP A 112 10.31 -9.80 -9.32
C ASP A 112 10.84 -8.36 -9.18
N LYS A 113 11.26 -7.75 -10.29
CA LYS A 113 11.73 -6.36 -10.32
C LYS A 113 10.62 -5.37 -9.96
N ALA A 114 9.41 -5.55 -10.51
CA ALA A 114 8.25 -4.71 -10.19
C ALA A 114 7.88 -4.82 -8.71
N LEU A 115 7.82 -6.03 -8.14
CA LEU A 115 7.54 -6.27 -6.72
C LEU A 115 8.51 -5.54 -5.81
N LYS A 116 9.82 -5.67 -6.07
CA LYS A 116 10.87 -5.00 -5.28
C LYS A 116 10.82 -3.48 -5.38
N ARG A 117 10.32 -2.93 -6.50
CA ARG A 117 10.16 -1.49 -6.73
C ARG A 117 8.89 -0.92 -6.09
N CYS A 118 7.82 -1.71 -6.02
CA CYS A 118 6.57 -1.34 -5.35
C CYS A 118 6.70 -1.39 -3.82
N LEU A 119 7.29 -2.47 -3.30
CA LEU A 119 7.40 -2.74 -1.86
C LEU A 119 8.62 -2.07 -1.22
N VAL A 120 8.77 -0.76 -1.47
CA VAL A 120 9.80 0.10 -0.87
C VAL A 120 9.18 0.97 0.21
N ARG A 121 9.74 0.93 1.42
CA ARG A 121 9.18 1.66 2.57
C ARG A 121 9.32 3.17 2.45
N ASP A 122 10.50 3.67 2.04
CA ASP A 122 10.69 5.11 1.79
C ASP A 122 9.93 5.52 0.52
N ILE A 123 8.90 6.35 0.70
CA ILE A 123 8.07 6.87 -0.38
C ILE A 123 8.88 7.61 -1.46
N ARG A 124 10.00 8.23 -1.11
CA ARG A 124 10.85 8.95 -2.08
C ARG A 124 11.56 7.98 -3.01
N GLN A 125 11.93 6.80 -2.51
CA GLN A 125 12.61 5.75 -3.27
C GLN A 125 11.65 4.77 -3.95
N ARG A 126 10.39 4.71 -3.49
CA ARG A 126 9.33 3.90 -4.10
C ARG A 126 9.08 4.36 -5.54
N ALA A 127 8.95 3.38 -6.45
CA ALA A 127 8.71 3.66 -7.86
C ALA A 127 7.41 4.43 -8.07
N SER A 128 7.39 5.26 -9.11
CA SER A 128 6.15 5.83 -9.64
C SER A 128 5.46 4.83 -10.59
N LEU A 129 4.17 5.05 -10.87
CA LEU A 129 3.46 4.23 -11.86
C LEU A 129 4.12 4.31 -13.24
N ASN A 130 4.65 5.46 -13.63
CA ASN A 130 5.38 5.63 -14.89
C ASN A 130 6.66 4.80 -14.91
N ASP A 131 7.43 4.80 -13.81
CA ASP A 131 8.65 3.98 -13.69
C ASP A 131 8.31 2.49 -13.82
N LEU A 132 7.15 2.06 -13.32
CA LEU A 132 6.67 0.69 -13.46
C LEU A 132 6.32 0.36 -14.91
N LEU A 133 5.62 1.26 -15.61
CA LEU A 133 5.22 1.08 -17.01
C LEU A 133 6.43 1.02 -17.96
N GLU A 134 7.42 1.87 -17.76
CA GLU A 134 8.66 1.86 -18.55
C GLU A 134 9.45 0.56 -18.44
N MET A 135 9.26 -0.22 -17.37
CA MET A 135 9.89 -1.55 -17.25
C MET A 135 9.23 -2.64 -18.11
N TYR A 136 8.02 -2.38 -18.62
CA TYR A 136 7.28 -3.31 -19.49
C TYR A 136 7.36 -2.97 -20.97
N SER A 137 7.70 -1.72 -21.32
CA SER A 137 8.09 -1.29 -22.68
C SER A 137 9.34 -2.02 -23.17
#